data_AF-A0A2E3XRK6-F1
#
_entry.id   AF-A0A2E3XRK6-F1
#
_cell.length_a   1.000
_cell.length_b   1.000
_cell.length_c   1.000
_cell.angle_alpha   90.00
_cell.angle_beta   90.00
_cell.angle_gamma   90.00
#
_symmetry.space_group_name_H-M   'P 1'
#
loop_
_entity.id
_entity.type
_entity.pdbx_description
1 polymer ?
#
loop_
_entity_poly.entity_id
_entity_poly.type
_entity_poly.pdbx_seq_one_letter_code
_entity_poly.pdbx_strand_id
1 'polypeptide(L)'
;MKPSKSLRIILFFFTLVSLNSCDQNFLKVIPASFVKEYCSCLYVEKLDDKTCRNYAEQIIKVDRYYHNPEKKMIVATGLGHTATAFYTESRLGCHL
;
A
#
# COMPACT_ATOMS: atom_id res chain seq x y z
N MET A 1 -24.70 -28.60 22.20
CA MET A 1 -24.33 -29.62 21.18
C MET A 1 -22.83 -29.51 20.91
N LYS A 2 -22.03 -30.53 21.25
CA LYS A 2 -20.56 -30.47 21.17
C LYS A 2 -20.12 -30.78 19.73
N PRO A 3 -19.33 -29.93 19.06
CA PRO A 3 -18.93 -30.17 17.68
C PRO A 3 -18.11 -31.46 17.59
N SER A 4 -18.39 -32.28 16.57
CA SER A 4 -17.73 -33.55 16.36
C SER A 4 -16.22 -33.34 16.13
N LYS A 5 -15.40 -34.34 16.48
CA LYS A 5 -13.95 -34.27 16.29
C LYS A 5 -13.58 -33.97 14.83
N SER A 6 -14.31 -34.55 13.88
CA SER A 6 -14.13 -34.32 12.44
C SER A 6 -14.42 -32.87 12.05
N LEU A 7 -15.47 -32.25 12.61
CA LEU A 7 -15.81 -30.84 12.31
C LEU A 7 -14.71 -29.89 12.82
N ARG A 8 -14.10 -30.18 13.97
CA ARG A 8 -12.98 -29.39 14.50
C ARG A 8 -11.74 -29.48 13.61
N ILE A 9 -11.46 -30.68 13.10
CA ILE A 9 -10.33 -30.91 12.20
C ILE A 9 -10.54 -30.16 10.88
N ILE A 10 -11.74 -30.23 10.30
CA ILE A 10 -12.08 -29.50 9.07
C ILE A 10 -11.96 -28.00 9.27
N LEU A 11 -12.49 -27.45 10.36
CA LEU A 11 -12.37 -26.03 10.68
C LEU A 11 -10.91 -25.60 10.83
N PHE A 12 -10.10 -26.42 11.50
CA PHE A 12 -8.68 -26.16 11.68
C PHE A 12 -7.92 -26.12 10.34
N PHE A 13 -8.16 -27.08 9.45
CA PHE A 13 -7.54 -27.07 8.13
C PHE A 13 -8.04 -25.91 7.26
N PHE A 14 -9.33 -25.58 7.33
CA PHE A 14 -9.89 -24.46 6.60
C PHE A 14 -9.27 -23.12 7.03
N THR A 15 -9.15 -22.86 8.34
CA THR A 15 -8.50 -21.65 8.83
C THR A 15 -7.03 -21.58 8.45
N LEU A 16 -6.31 -22.71 8.51
CA LEU A 16 -4.91 -22.77 8.10
C LEU A 16 -4.72 -22.46 6.61
N VAL A 17 -5.58 -23.00 5.74
CA VAL A 17 -5.55 -22.73 4.30
C VAL A 17 -5.87 -21.25 4.03
N SER A 18 -6.93 -20.70 4.61
CA SER A 18 -7.31 -19.29 4.39
C SER A 18 -6.25 -18.29 4.84
N LEU A 19 -5.52 -18.57 5.93
CA LEU A 19 -4.43 -17.71 6.41
C LEU A 19 -3.21 -17.73 5.48
N ASN A 20 -2.96 -18.84 4.78
CA ASN A 20 -1.85 -18.96 3.83
C ASN A 20 -2.20 -18.47 2.41
N SER A 21 -3.48 -18.23 2.11
CA SER A 21 -3.92 -17.73 0.80
C SER A 21 -3.70 -16.22 0.58
N CYS A 22 -3.27 -15.46 1.59
CA CYS A 22 -2.90 -14.05 1.41
C CYS A 22 -1.50 -13.93 0.78
N ASP A 23 -1.43 -13.61 -0.51
CA ASP A 23 -0.17 -13.27 -1.16
C ASP A 23 0.43 -12.01 -0.53
N GLN A 24 1.55 -12.18 0.16
CA GLN A 24 2.31 -11.09 0.78
C GLN A 24 2.75 -10.03 -0.24
N ASN A 25 2.85 -10.39 -1.52
CA ASN A 25 3.15 -9.42 -2.58
C ASN A 25 1.99 -8.46 -2.83
N PHE A 26 0.74 -8.87 -2.58
CA PHE A 26 -0.42 -7.99 -2.70
C PHE A 26 -0.41 -6.90 -1.62
N LEU A 27 0.11 -7.19 -0.42
CA LEU A 27 0.20 -6.21 0.66
C LEU A 27 1.15 -5.05 0.31
N LYS A 28 2.19 -5.29 -0.50
CA LYS A 28 3.11 -4.27 -1.00
C LYS A 28 2.41 -3.23 -1.87
N VAL A 29 1.26 -3.57 -2.47
CA VAL A 29 0.49 -2.65 -3.32
C VAL A 29 -0.01 -1.46 -2.52
N ILE A 30 -0.30 -1.62 -1.22
CA ILE A 30 -0.83 -0.52 -0.38
C ILE A 30 0.13 0.66 -0.31
N PRO A 31 1.36 0.53 0.22
CA PRO A 31 2.30 1.64 0.22
C PRO A 31 2.73 2.04 -1.20
N ALA A 32 2.84 1.10 -2.14
CA ALA A 32 3.28 1.37 -3.52
C ALA A 32 2.30 2.25 -4.30
N SER A 33 1.01 1.94 -4.28
CA SER A 33 -0.02 2.76 -4.92
C SER A 33 -0.09 4.15 -4.28
N PHE A 34 -0.05 4.22 -2.95
CA PHE A 34 -0.07 5.50 -2.23
C PHE A 34 1.08 6.42 -2.67
N VAL A 35 2.34 5.95 -2.67
CA VAL A 35 3.47 6.80 -3.05
C VAL A 35 3.43 7.21 -4.52
N LYS A 36 2.93 6.33 -5.41
CA LYS A 36 2.84 6.61 -6.84
C LYS A 36 1.79 7.68 -7.16
N GLU A 37 0.60 7.58 -6.58
CA GLU A 37 -0.47 8.56 -6.79
C GLU A 37 -0.14 9.90 -6.14
N TYR A 38 0.42 9.89 -4.92
CA TYR A 38 0.86 11.12 -4.26
C TYR A 38 1.95 11.82 -5.07
N CYS A 39 3.00 11.10 -5.46
CA CYS A 39 4.09 11.66 -6.26
C CYS A 39 3.58 12.25 -7.58
N SER A 40 2.73 11.51 -8.31
CA SER A 40 2.18 11.96 -9.60
C SER A 40 1.31 13.21 -9.42
N CYS A 41 0.40 13.20 -8.45
CA CYS A 41 -0.42 14.37 -8.14
C CYS A 41 0.43 15.61 -7.82
N LEU A 42 1.51 15.44 -7.05
CA LEU A 42 2.30 16.55 -6.58
C LEU A 42 3.24 17.12 -7.66
N TYR A 43 3.92 16.25 -8.42
CA TYR A 43 4.96 16.68 -9.35
C TYR A 43 4.54 16.71 -10.81
N VAL A 44 3.59 15.87 -11.22
CA VAL A 44 3.04 15.87 -12.58
C VAL A 44 1.87 16.84 -12.67
N GLU A 45 0.86 16.66 -11.80
CA GLU A 45 -0.36 17.49 -11.81
C GLU A 45 -0.18 18.83 -11.09
N LYS A 46 0.91 18.99 -10.31
CA LYS A 46 1.26 20.23 -9.59
C LYS A 46 0.17 20.73 -8.64
N LEU A 47 -0.55 19.80 -8.01
CA LEU A 47 -1.52 20.13 -6.96
C LEU A 47 -0.82 20.30 -5.61
N ASP A 48 -1.53 20.85 -4.62
CA ASP A 48 -0.94 21.06 -3.29
C ASP A 48 -0.82 19.75 -2.51
N ASP A 49 0.09 19.77 -1.53
CA ASP A 49 0.46 18.60 -0.73
C ASP A 49 -0.73 17.95 -0.01
N LYS A 50 -1.66 18.74 0.52
CA LYS A 50 -2.81 18.22 1.26
C LYS A 50 -3.80 17.55 0.32
N THR A 51 -4.05 18.16 -0.84
CA THR A 51 -4.89 17.58 -1.89
C THR A 51 -4.32 16.24 -2.37
N CYS A 52 -3.01 16.19 -2.63
CA CYS A 52 -2.38 14.96 -3.12
C CYS A 52 -2.33 13.84 -2.08
N ARG A 53 -2.13 14.18 -0.81
CA ARG A 53 -2.24 13.22 0.28
C ARG A 53 -3.63 12.58 0.30
N ASN A 54 -4.68 13.40 0.27
CA ASN A 54 -6.05 12.93 0.31
C ASN A 54 -6.43 12.12 -0.94
N TYR A 55 -5.90 12.52 -2.11
CA TYR A 55 -6.11 11.80 -3.37
C TYR A 55 -5.48 10.41 -3.36
N ALA A 56 -4.30 10.27 -2.78
CA ALA A 56 -3.56 9.00 -2.72
C ALA A 56 -4.13 8.01 -1.68
N GLU A 57 -4.91 8.48 -0.70
CA GLU A 57 -5.53 7.62 0.32
C GLU A 57 -6.41 6.54 -0.30
N GLN A 58 -6.25 5.31 0.19
CA GLN A 58 -7.07 4.15 -0.18
C GLN A 58 -7.94 3.73 1.01
N ILE A 59 -8.83 2.77 0.80
CA ILE A 59 -9.64 2.18 1.89
C ILE A 59 -8.74 1.68 3.03
N ILE A 60 -7.62 1.06 2.68
CA ILE A 60 -6.56 0.69 3.62
C ILE A 60 -5.52 1.80 3.59
N LYS A 61 -5.42 2.53 4.69
CA LYS A 61 -4.46 3.63 4.83
C LYS A 61 -3.05 3.11 5.08
N VAL A 62 -2.07 3.90 4.66
CA VAL A 62 -0.67 3.69 5.07
C VAL A 62 -0.48 4.08 6.53
N ASP A 63 0.45 3.42 7.22
CA ASP A 63 0.74 3.67 8.64
C ASP A 63 1.44 5.02 8.82
N ARG A 64 2.34 5.35 7.89
CA ARG A 64 3.12 6.59 7.87
C ARG A 64 3.65 6.86 6.47
N TYR A 65 3.88 8.13 6.18
CA TYR A 65 4.55 8.57 4.97
C TYR A 65 5.42 9.80 5.26
N TYR A 66 6.37 10.07 4.37
CA TYR A 66 7.11 11.32 4.34
C TYR A 66 7.31 11.79 2.91
N HIS A 67 7.28 13.10 2.72
CA HIS A 67 7.60 13.78 1.47
C HIS A 67 8.98 14.41 1.60
N ASN A 68 9.89 14.12 0.66
CA ASN A 68 11.19 14.77 0.55
C ASN A 68 11.21 15.60 -0.75
N PRO A 69 11.00 16.93 -0.64
CA PRO A 69 10.99 17.82 -1.80
C PRO A 69 12.35 17.92 -2.52
N GLU A 70 13.46 17.88 -1.77
CA GLU A 70 14.81 17.99 -2.33
C GLU A 70 15.13 16.87 -3.32
N LYS A 71 14.69 15.66 -3.00
CA LYS A 71 14.85 14.46 -3.86
C LYS A 71 13.64 14.20 -4.75
N LYS A 72 12.65 15.08 -4.74
CA LYS A 72 11.36 14.91 -5.41
C LYS A 72 10.73 13.53 -5.21
N MET A 73 10.70 13.05 -3.97
CA MET A 73 10.28 11.69 -3.65
C MET A 73 9.27 11.62 -2.50
N ILE A 74 8.43 10.59 -2.53
CA ILE A 74 7.48 10.24 -1.47
C ILE A 74 7.82 8.83 -0.99
N VAL A 75 7.79 8.60 0.33
CA VAL A 75 7.98 7.28 0.92
C VAL A 75 6.82 6.98 1.85
N ALA A 76 6.31 5.76 1.82
CA ALA A 76 5.26 5.32 2.71
C ALA A 76 5.54 3.92 3.26
N THR A 77 5.05 3.66 4.46
CA THR A 77 5.03 2.33 5.08
C THR A 77 3.59 1.95 5.38
N GLY A 78 3.19 0.73 5.03
CA GLY A 78 1.87 0.18 5.29
C GLY A 78 1.92 -1.34 5.30
N LEU A 79 1.20 -1.97 6.24
CA LEU A 79 1.10 -3.43 6.35
C LEU A 79 2.47 -4.14 6.41
N GLY A 80 3.46 -3.52 7.07
CA GLY A 80 4.81 -4.07 7.19
C GLY A 80 5.71 -3.91 5.95
N HIS A 81 5.25 -3.21 4.92
CA HIS A 81 6.03 -2.93 3.71
C HIS A 81 6.30 -1.45 3.54
N THR A 82 7.45 -1.12 2.96
CA THR A 82 7.83 0.26 2.60
C THR A 82 7.97 0.36 1.09
N ALA A 83 7.43 1.43 0.53
CA ALA A 83 7.60 1.81 -0.88
C ALA A 83 8.07 3.25 -0.97
N THR A 84 8.79 3.56 -2.05
CA THR A 84 9.24 4.90 -2.41
C THR A 84 8.74 5.19 -3.81
N ALA A 85 8.43 6.44 -4.13
CA ALA A 85 8.30 6.91 -5.49
C ALA A 85 9.13 8.17 -5.69
N PHE A 86 9.82 8.29 -6.81
CA PHE A 86 10.61 9.45 -7.20
C PHE A 86 10.11 10.01 -8.54
N TYR A 87 9.95 11.33 -8.60
CA TYR A 87 9.68 12.02 -9.85
C TYR A 87 10.96 12.12 -10.68
N THR A 88 10.89 11.67 -11.94
CA THR A 88 12.03 11.71 -12.86
C THR A 88 11.97 12.95 -13.74
N GLU A 89 10.96 13.01 -14.63
CA GLU A 89 10.75 14.11 -15.56
C GLU A 89 9.29 14.16 -16.02
N SER A 90 8.87 15.22 -16.72
CA SER A 90 7.45 15.41 -17.04
C SER A 90 6.89 14.32 -17.96
N ARG A 91 7.72 13.71 -18.82
CA ARG A 91 7.30 12.64 -19.72
C ARG A 91 7.16 11.29 -19.01
N LEU A 92 8.07 11.00 -18.08
CA LEU A 92 8.14 9.71 -17.39
C LEU A 92 7.33 9.69 -16.08
N GLY A 93 7.15 10.86 -15.46
CA GLY A 93 6.41 11.03 -14.22
C GLY A 93 7.12 10.40 -13.03
N CYS A 94 6.35 9.72 -12.19
CA CYS A 94 6.82 9.10 -10.96
C CYS A 94 6.99 7.59 -11.10
N HIS A 95 8.13 7.08 -10.59
CA HIS A 95 8.49 5.67 -10.58
C HIS A 95 8.73 5.18 -9.16
N LEU A 96 8.47 3.89 -8.93
CA LEU A 96 8.75 3.20 -7.67
C LEU A 96 10.23 2.83 -7.52
#